data_AF-A0A8J8TN63-F1
#
_entry.id   AF-A0A8J8TN63-F1
#
_cell.length_a   1.000
_cell.length_b   1.000
_cell.length_c   1.000
_cell.angle_alpha   90.00
_cell.angle_beta   90.00
_cell.angle_gamma   90.00
#
_symmetry.space_group_name_H-M   'P 1'
#
loop_
_entity.id
_entity.type
_entity.pdbx_description
1 polymer ?
#
loop_
_entity_poly.entity_id
_entity_poly.type
_entity_poly.pdbx_seq_one_letter_code
_entity_poly.pdbx_strand_id
1 'polypeptide(L)'
;MTALADANPREEAEFVPGEFTSDERPEDVLARLHHTHLPKLDDAGVIEWNPDSKTISRGPRFDEIAPLVELMIAHRDELPASWP
;
A
#
# COMPACT_ATOMS: atom_id res chain seq x y z
N MET A 1 -4.65 -12.96 22.85
CA MET A 1 -3.65 -13.68 22.05
C MET A 1 -4.03 -13.51 20.59
N THR A 2 -3.76 -12.33 20.03
CA THR A 2 -4.17 -11.96 18.68
C THR A 2 -2.92 -11.51 17.93
N ALA A 3 -2.01 -12.46 17.72
CA ALA A 3 -0.78 -12.24 16.97
C ALA A 3 -1.01 -12.71 15.54
N LEU A 4 -1.60 -11.83 14.72
CA LEU A 4 -1.56 -11.97 13.25
C LEU A 4 -1.87 -10.65 12.53
N ALA A 5 -2.49 -9.69 13.20
CA ALA A 5 -2.80 -8.39 12.61
C ALA A 5 -1.59 -7.45 12.49
N ASP A 6 -0.42 -7.79 13.05
CA ASP A 6 0.68 -6.83 13.25
C ASP A 6 1.75 -6.82 12.14
N ALA A 7 1.93 -7.96 11.44
CA ALA A 7 2.84 -8.07 10.31
C ALA A 7 2.04 -8.46 9.07
N ASN A 8 1.78 -7.49 8.20
CA ASN A 8 1.25 -7.72 6.85
C ASN A 8 2.38 -7.47 5.82
N PRO A 9 3.45 -8.29 5.79
CA PRO A 9 4.45 -8.20 4.74
C PRO A 9 3.78 -8.62 3.43
N ARG A 10 3.60 -7.67 2.52
CA ARG A 10 3.08 -7.93 1.17
C ARG A 10 4.22 -7.96 0.17
N GLU A 11 4.23 -8.97 -0.69
CA GLU A 11 5.16 -9.10 -1.80
C GLU A 11 4.62 -8.40 -3.06
N GLU A 12 5.51 -7.93 -3.94
CA GLU A 12 5.15 -7.27 -5.21
C GLU A 12 4.18 -8.10 -6.09
N ALA A 13 4.29 -9.43 -6.02
CA ALA A 13 3.45 -10.35 -6.80
C ALA A 13 1.97 -10.38 -6.36
N GLU A 14 1.65 -9.90 -5.16
CA GLU A 14 0.26 -9.79 -4.68
C GLU A 14 -0.44 -8.51 -5.14
N PHE A 15 0.30 -7.57 -5.74
CA PHE A 15 -0.27 -6.32 -6.24
C PHE A 15 -0.98 -6.58 -7.58
N VAL A 16 -2.30 -6.72 -7.55
CA VAL A 16 -3.12 -6.87 -8.77
C VAL A 16 -3.33 -5.49 -9.40
N PRO A 17 -2.71 -5.18 -10.56
CA PRO A 17 -2.77 -3.83 -11.15
C PRO A 17 -4.14 -3.46 -11.72
N GLY A 18 -5.08 -4.42 -11.80
CA GLY A 18 -6.39 -4.26 -12.43
C GLY A 18 -7.39 -3.33 -11.73
N GLU A 19 -7.03 -2.78 -10.57
CA GLU A 19 -7.87 -1.81 -9.82
C GLU A 19 -7.46 -0.33 -10.11
N PHE A 20 -6.33 -0.09 -10.79
CA PHE A 20 -5.92 1.27 -11.18
C PHE A 20 -6.58 1.66 -12.50
N THR A 21 -7.28 2.80 -12.50
CA THR A 21 -7.97 3.31 -13.68
C THR A 21 -6.99 3.73 -14.77
N SER A 22 -7.31 3.37 -16.01
CA SER A 22 -6.94 4.03 -17.28
C SER A 22 -5.60 3.65 -17.91
N ASP A 23 -5.66 3.12 -19.15
CA ASP A 23 -4.69 3.05 -20.28
C ASP A 23 -3.17 2.83 -20.05
N GLU A 24 -2.68 2.78 -18.83
CA GLU A 24 -1.26 2.63 -18.49
C GLU A 24 -0.87 1.15 -18.47
N ARG A 25 0.31 0.84 -19.01
CA ARG A 25 0.78 -0.54 -18.99
C ARG A 25 1.13 -0.93 -17.55
N PRO A 26 0.79 -2.16 -17.09
CA PRO A 26 1.04 -2.60 -15.72
C PRO A 26 2.50 -2.37 -15.26
N GLU A 27 3.46 -2.54 -16.16
CA GLU A 27 4.88 -2.28 -15.91
C GLU A 27 5.18 -0.82 -15.53
N ASP A 28 4.49 0.15 -16.14
CA ASP A 28 4.71 1.58 -15.92
C ASP A 28 4.12 2.00 -14.55
N VAL A 29 2.99 1.40 -14.17
CA VAL A 29 2.35 1.58 -12.84
C VAL A 29 3.24 1.02 -11.73
N LEU A 30 3.73 -0.21 -11.89
CA LEU A 30 4.63 -0.85 -10.92
C LEU A 30 5.95 -0.09 -10.78
N ALA A 31 6.52 0.40 -11.88
CA ALA A 31 7.72 1.23 -11.84
C ALA A 31 7.49 2.54 -11.05
N ARG A 32 6.37 3.23 -11.27
CA ARG A 32 6.02 4.44 -10.50
C ARG A 32 5.79 4.12 -9.03
N LEU A 33 5.11 3.02 -8.72
CA LEU A 33 4.90 2.55 -7.35
C LEU A 33 6.25 2.36 -6.64
N HIS A 34 7.15 1.59 -7.23
CA HIS A 34 8.44 1.22 -6.65
C HIS A 34 9.44 2.38 -6.56
N HIS A 35 9.50 3.26 -7.58
CA HIS A 35 10.50 4.32 -7.64
C HIS A 35 10.02 5.67 -7.10
N THR A 36 8.70 5.88 -6.97
CA THR A 36 8.14 7.17 -6.54
C THR A 36 7.30 7.07 -5.28
N HIS A 37 6.35 6.13 -5.22
CA HIS A 37 5.36 6.13 -4.15
C HIS A 37 5.87 5.42 -2.89
N LEU A 38 6.44 4.23 -3.01
CA LEU A 38 6.96 3.48 -1.85
C LEU A 38 8.08 4.25 -1.12
N PRO A 39 9.09 4.84 -1.81
CA PRO A 39 10.11 5.62 -1.11
C PRO A 39 9.55 6.84 -0.37
N LYS A 40 8.51 7.50 -0.90
CA LYS A 40 7.88 8.64 -0.23
C LYS A 40 7.10 8.25 1.02
N LEU A 41 6.46 7.08 1.01
CA LEU A 41 5.74 6.56 2.18
C LEU A 41 6.73 6.07 3.25
N ASP A 42 7.86 5.52 2.83
CA ASP A 42 8.98 5.15 3.71
C ASP A 42 9.61 6.39 4.36
N ASP A 43 9.90 7.43 3.57
CA ASP A 43 10.39 8.73 4.05
C ASP A 43 9.42 9.40 5.04
N ALA A 44 8.11 9.20 4.86
CA ALA A 44 7.09 9.69 5.77
C ALA A 44 7.02 8.87 7.09
N GLY A 45 7.66 7.71 7.14
CA GLY A 45 7.72 6.79 8.29
C GLY A 45 6.43 5.98 8.50
N VAL A 46 5.50 6.02 7.54
CA VAL A 46 4.22 5.30 7.64
C VAL A 46 4.36 3.84 7.22
N ILE A 47 5.27 3.54 6.29
CA ILE A 47 5.68 2.18 5.94
C ILE A 47 7.20 2.04 6.14
N GLU A 48 7.67 0.81 6.12
CA GLU A 48 9.07 0.47 5.94
C GLU A 48 9.20 -0.28 4.61
N TRP A 49 9.97 0.29 3.68
CA TRP A 49 10.18 -0.28 2.35
C TRP A 49 11.58 -0.86 2.20
N ASN A 50 11.67 -2.16 1.90
CA ASN A 50 12.93 -2.79 1.55
C ASN A 50 13.01 -3.07 0.04
N PRO A 51 13.81 -2.30 -0.73
CA PRO A 51 13.94 -2.47 -2.17
C PRO A 51 14.69 -3.75 -2.57
N ASP A 52 15.51 -4.32 -1.69
CA ASP A 52 16.29 -5.53 -1.98
C ASP A 52 15.41 -6.78 -1.89
N SER A 53 14.59 -6.88 -0.84
CA SER A 53 13.62 -7.98 -0.67
C SER A 53 12.27 -7.72 -1.31
N LYS A 54 12.04 -6.49 -1.80
CA LYS A 54 10.75 -6.03 -2.35
C LYS A 54 9.58 -6.24 -1.39
N THR A 55 9.82 -5.98 -0.11
CA THR A 55 8.84 -6.19 0.97
C THR A 55 8.46 -4.87 1.60
N ILE A 56 7.18 -4.71 1.93
CA ILE A 56 6.64 -3.56 2.68
C ILE A 56 6.23 -4.03 4.08
N SER A 57 6.72 -3.36 5.11
CA SER A 57 6.26 -3.49 6.50
C SER A 57 5.62 -2.20 7.00
N ARG A 58 4.97 -2.25 8.17
CA ARG A 58 4.44 -1.04 8.82
C ARG A 58 5.59 -0.24 9.41
N GLY A 59 5.60 1.05 9.12
CA GLY A 59 6.56 1.96 9.71
C GLY A 59 6.14 2.43 11.11
N PRO A 60 7.04 3.08 11.85
CA PRO A 60 6.79 3.54 13.21
C PRO A 60 5.64 4.55 13.34
N ARG A 61 5.24 5.20 12.24
CA ARG A 61 4.13 6.18 12.19
C ARG A 61 2.86 5.60 11.56
N PHE A 62 2.79 4.30 11.31
CA PHE A 62 1.62 3.67 10.69
C PHE A 62 0.33 3.95 11.50
N ASP A 63 0.42 3.97 12.82
CA ASP A 63 -0.73 4.21 13.72
C ASP A 63 -1.41 5.57 13.49
N GLU A 64 -0.70 6.55 12.93
CA GLU A 64 -1.28 7.86 12.59
C GLU A 64 -2.30 7.77 11.45
N ILE A 65 -2.07 6.85 10.50
CA ILE A 65 -2.93 6.63 9.33
C ILE A 65 -3.81 5.38 9.47
N ALA A 66 -3.52 4.51 10.44
CA ALA A 66 -4.23 3.25 10.64
C ALA A 66 -5.77 3.44 10.73
N PRO A 67 -6.33 4.42 11.46
CA PRO A 67 -7.78 4.60 11.50
C PRO A 67 -8.41 4.94 10.14
N LEU A 68 -7.70 5.71 9.31
CA LEU A 68 -8.15 6.02 7.95
C LEU A 68 -8.08 4.78 7.06
N VAL A 69 -6.98 4.03 7.14
CA VAL A 69 -6.79 2.78 6.39
C VAL A 69 -7.85 1.74 6.77
N GLU A 70 -8.12 1.57 8.05
CA GLU A 70 -9.18 0.70 8.57
C GLU A 70 -10.56 1.11 8.06
N LEU A 71 -10.86 2.42 8.04
CA LEU A 71 -12.12 2.95 7.51
C LEU A 71 -12.26 2.64 6.01
N MET A 72 -11.21 2.85 5.22
CA MET A 72 -11.23 2.54 3.79
C MET A 72 -11.44 1.04 3.52
N ILE A 73 -10.83 0.17 4.34
CA ILE A 73 -11.02 -1.29 4.24
C ILE A 73 -12.44 -1.67 4.64
N ALA A 74 -12.96 -1.11 5.73
CA ALA A 74 -14.30 -1.40 6.24
C ALA A 74 -15.41 -0.98 5.26
N HIS A 75 -15.17 0.09 4.50
CA HIS A 75 -16.13 0.62 3.53
C HIS A 75 -15.74 0.35 2.07
N ARG A 76 -14.85 -0.61 1.80
CA ARG A 76 -14.35 -0.92 0.44
C ARG A 76 -15.48 -1.06 -0.60
N ASP A 77 -16.58 -1.70 -0.23
CA ASP A 77 -17.72 -1.95 -1.13
C ASP A 77 -18.65 -0.74 -1.32
N GLU A 78 -18.49 0.29 -0.47
CA GLU A 78 -19.26 1.53 -0.48
C GLU A 78 -18.46 2.72 -1.03
N LEU A 79 -17.16 2.52 -1.29
CA LEU A 79 -16.32 3.58 -1.84
C LEU A 79 -16.83 3.95 -3.24
N PRO A 80 -17.15 5.24 -3.48
CA PRO A 80 -17.53 5.69 -4.81
C PRO A 80 -16.35 5.46 -5.76
N ALA A 81 -16.63 5.00 -6.99
CA ALA A 81 -15.63 4.75 -8.04
C ALA A 81 -14.77 5.97 -8.42
N SER A 82 -15.08 7.14 -7.85
CA SER A 82 -14.42 8.43 -8.05
C SER A 82 -13.73 8.96 -6.79
N TRP A 83 -13.21 8.09 -5.93
CA TRP A 83 -12.21 8.50 -4.95
C TRP A 83 -10.93 8.94 -5.70
N PRO A 84 -10.31 10.09 -5.36
CA PRO A 84 -9.16 10.64 -6.09
C PRO A 84 -7.88 9.81 -5.94
#